data_AF-A0A026WS58-F1
#
_entry.id   AF-A0A026WS58-F1
#
_cell.length_a   1.000
_cell.length_b   1.000
_cell.length_c   1.000
_cell.angle_alpha   90.00
_cell.angle_beta   90.00
_cell.angle_gamma   90.00
#
_symmetry.space_group_name_H-M   'P 1'
#
loop_
_entity.id
_entity.type
_entity.pdbx_description
1 polymer ?
#
loop_
_entity_poly.entity_id
_entity_poly.type
_entity_poly.pdbx_seq_one_letter_code
_entity_poly.pdbx_strand_id
1 'polypeptide(L)' 'MILWTDEATFTRRGIFNSHNSHVWAHNNPHTTRQRNFQHEFRCNVWMGMLHDRLIFIFVKKSVVTYLIFLFNIGL' A
#
# COMPACT_ATOMS: atom_id res chain seq x y z
N MET A 1 -1.22 23.23 16.86
CA MET A 1 -0.58 22.34 15.88
C MET A 1 -1.15 20.95 16.08
N ILE A 2 -1.77 20.35 15.05
CA ILE A 2 -2.43 19.04 15.15
C ILE A 2 -1.73 18.09 14.18
N LEU A 3 -1.27 16.95 14.69
CA LEU A 3 -0.74 15.85 13.88
C LEU A 3 -1.87 14.85 13.64
N TRP A 4 -2.18 14.59 12.37
CA TRP A 4 -3.14 13.58 11.95
C TRP A 4 -2.41 12.28 11.65
N THR A 5 -2.92 11.15 12.15
CA THR A 5 -2.35 9.83 11.87
C THR A 5 -3.44 8.81 11.60
N ASP A 6 -3.25 7.92 10.64
CA ASP A 6 -4.23 6.87 10.31
C ASP A 6 -3.55 5.60 9.73
N GLU A 7 -4.20 4.45 9.92
CA GLU A 7 -3.78 3.15 9.35
C GLU A 7 -4.71 2.76 8.18
N ALA A 8 -4.14 2.64 6.99
CA ALA A 8 -4.84 2.18 5.79
C ALA A 8 -4.39 0.75 5.41
N THR A 9 -5.34 -0.10 5.05
CA THR A 9 -5.09 -1.48 4.60
C THR A 9 -5.35 -1.65 3.11
N PHE A 10 -4.29 -1.88 2.33
CA PHE A 10 -4.37 -2.19 0.92
C PHE A 10 -4.42 -3.70 0.71
N THR A 11 -5.44 -4.16 -0.01
CA THR A 11 -5.55 -5.58 -0.39
C THR A 11 -5.75 -5.71 -1.88
N ARG A 12 -5.35 -6.86 -2.44
CA ARG A 12 -5.66 -7.20 -3.83
C ARG A 12 -7.17 -7.38 -4.09
N ARG A 13 -7.96 -7.52 -3.03
CA ARG A 13 -9.43 -7.65 -3.06
C ARG A 13 -10.15 -6.30 -3.15
N GLY A 14 -9.43 -5.18 -3.05
CA GLY A 14 -10.01 -3.86 -3.30
C GLY A 14 -10.54 -3.73 -4.73
N ILE A 15 -11.36 -2.70 -4.97
CA ILE A 15 -11.88 -2.37 -6.31
C ILE A 15 -10.71 -1.89 -7.18
N PHE A 16 -9.95 -2.84 -7.73
CA PHE A 16 -8.90 -2.58 -8.68
C PHE A 16 -9.52 -2.69 -10.07
N ASN A 17 -9.64 -1.56 -10.77
CA ASN A 17 -10.10 -1.55 -12.16
C ASN A 17 -9.01 -2.14 -13.07
N SER A 18 -8.84 -3.46 -13.00
CA SER A 18 -7.90 -4.19 -13.86
C SER A 18 -8.32 -4.20 -15.33
N HIS A 19 -9.51 -3.68 -15.64
CA HIS A 19 -10.01 -3.48 -16.99
C HIS A 19 -9.25 -2.35 -17.72
N ASN A 20 -8.71 -1.36 -16.99
CA ASN A 20 -7.88 -0.29 -17.55
C ASN A 20 -6.37 -0.64 -17.62
N SER A 21 -6.00 -1.91 -17.47
CA SER A 21 -4.60 -2.34 -17.59
C SER A 21 -4.16 -2.32 -19.06
N HIS A 22 -3.51 -1.24 -19.51
CA HIS A 22 -3.03 -1.09 -20.87
C HIS A 22 -1.51 -1.34 -20.96
N VAL A 23 -1.09 -2.17 -21.92
CA VAL A 23 0.33 -2.40 -22.25
C VAL A 23 0.59 -1.75 -23.60
N TRP A 24 1.44 -0.72 -23.62
CA TRP A 24 1.85 -0.05 -24.84
C TRP A 24 3.15 -0.66 -25.36
N ALA A 25 3.17 -1.06 -26.63
CA ALA A 25 4.37 -1.55 -27.32
C ALA A 25 4.29 -1.21 -28.81
N HIS A 26 5.45 -1.01 -29.44
CA HIS A 26 5.57 -0.67 -30.87
C HIS A 26 5.16 -1.85 -31.78
N ASN A 27 5.41 -3.08 -31.34
CA ASN A 27 4.95 -4.33 -31.97
C ASN A 27 4.10 -5.11 -30.97
N ASN A 28 3.16 -5.93 -31.47
CA ASN A 28 2.25 -6.71 -30.63
C ASN A 28 3.04 -7.49 -29.55
N PRO A 29 2.86 -7.18 -28.25
CA PRO A 29 3.71 -7.74 -27.21
C PRO A 29 3.34 -9.18 -26.84
N HIS A 30 2.34 -9.78 -27.49
CA HIS A 30 1.81 -11.12 -27.15
C HIS A 30 1.61 -11.29 -25.65
N THR A 31 1.17 -10.23 -24.97
CA THR A 31 1.11 -10.18 -23.51
C THR A 31 0.12 -11.22 -23.00
N THR A 32 0.66 -12.24 -22.34
CA THR A 32 -0.12 -13.19 -21.56
C THR A 32 -0.34 -12.58 -20.17
N ARG A 33 -1.59 -12.33 -19.80
CA ARG A 33 -1.92 -11.94 -18.42
C ARG A 33 -1.94 -13.19 -17.56
N GLN A 34 -0.91 -13.41 -16.76
CA GLN A 34 -0.93 -14.47 -15.75
C GLN A 34 -2.15 -14.28 -14.83
N ARG A 35 -3.11 -15.17 -14.96
CA ARG A 35 -4.32 -15.24 -14.11
C ARG A 35 -4.03 -16.09 -12.86
N ASN A 36 -2.86 -15.90 -12.24
CA ASN A 36 -2.49 -16.60 -11.01
C ASN A 36 -3.20 -15.95 -9.82
N PHE A 37 -4.40 -16.45 -9.53
CA PHE A 37 -5.29 -16.01 -8.46
C PHE A 37 -4.99 -16.65 -7.08
N GLN A 38 -3.77 -17.18 -6.85
CA GLN A 38 -3.52 -17.94 -5.62
C GLN A 38 -2.92 -17.11 -4.48
N HIS A 39 -2.21 -16.00 -4.75
CA HIS A 39 -1.62 -15.18 -3.70
C HIS A 39 -2.39 -13.86 -3.48
N GLU A 40 -3.08 -13.82 -2.36
CA GLU A 40 -3.59 -12.59 -1.75
C GLU A 40 -2.42 -11.82 -1.12
N PHE A 41 -2.39 -10.50 -1.30
CA PHE A 41 -1.51 -9.63 -0.53
C PHE A 41 -2.36 -8.66 0.29
N ARG A 42 -1.81 -8.32 1.47
CA ARG A 42 -2.29 -7.27 2.33
C ARG A 42 -1.08 -6.40 2.73
N CYS A 43 -1.19 -5.10 2.55
CA CYS A 43 -0.20 -4.12 2.97
C CYS A 43 -0.89 -3.09 3.85
N ASN A 44 -0.53 -3.05 5.12
CA ASN A 44 -1.00 -2.01 6.02
C ASN A 44 0.05 -0.89 6.02
N VAL A 45 -0.42 0.34 5.88
CA VAL A 45 0.41 1.54 5.83
C VAL A 45 -0.10 2.51 6.89
N TRP A 46 0.82 3.03 7.70
CA TRP A 46 0.55 4.14 8.59
C TRP A 46 1.11 5.42 7.99
N MET A 47 0.34 6.50 8.01
CA MET A 47 0.79 7.83 7.60
C MET A 47 0.59 8.85 8.72
N GLY A 48 1.52 9.80 8.82
CA GLY A 48 1.39 10.99 9.66
C GLY A 48 1.44 12.27 8.82
N MET A 49 0.45 13.14 9.00
CA MET A 49 0.27 14.42 8.30
C MET A 49 0.23 15.57 9.30
N LEU A 50 1.01 16.62 9.04
CA LEU A 50 1.05 17.84 9.83
C LEU A 50 0.69 19.02 8.92
N HIS A 51 -0.46 19.65 9.17
CA HIS A 51 -1.09 20.57 8.22
C HIS A 51 -1.25 19.86 6.85
N ASP A 52 -0.71 20.42 5.77
CA ASP A 52 -0.79 19.85 4.42
C ASP A 52 0.47 19.06 4.02
N ARG A 53 1.33 18.72 4.99
CA ARG A 53 2.60 18.04 4.73
C ARG A 53 2.61 16.65 5.30
N LEU A 54 3.03 15.71 4.46
CA LEU A 54 3.36 14.35 4.88
C LEU A 54 4.67 14.36 5.63
N ILE A 55 4.66 13.80 6.84
CA ILE A 55 5.83 13.73 7.72
C ILE A 55 6.45 12.34 7.68
N PHE A 56 5.64 11.28 7.70
CA PHE A 56 6.14 9.91 7.62
C PHE A 56 5.14 8.96 6.94
N ILE A 57 5.69 7.88 6.37
CA ILE A 57 4.98 6.70 5.90
C ILE A 57 5.68 5.48 6.50
N PHE A 58 4.92 4.62 7.15
CA PHE A 58 5.41 3.35 7.69
C PHE A 58 4.65 2.19 7.05
N VAL A 59 5.37 1.24 6.45
CA VAL A 59 4.77 0.01 5.90
C VAL A 59 4.94 -1.13 6.89
N LYS A 60 3.82 -1.69 7.34
CA LYS A 60 3.81 -2.82 8.27
C LYS A 60 4.29 -4.09 7.57
N LYS A 61 5.45 -4.60 8.00
CA LYS A 61 6.03 -5.86 7.51
C LYS A 61 5.74 -7.04 8.43
N SER A 62 5.81 -6.80 9.74
CA SER A 62 5.48 -7.79 10.77
C SER A 62 4.89 -7.11 12.02
N VAL A 63 4.26 -7.90 12.89
CA VAL A 63 3.75 -7.42 14.18
C VAL A 63 4.88 -6.81 15.02
N VAL A 64 6.06 -7.44 15.03
CA VAL A 64 7.23 -6.94 15.79
C VAL A 64 7.66 -5.56 15.30
N THR A 65 7.79 -5.37 13.98
CA THR A 65 8.17 -4.05 13.43
C THR A 65 7.13 -2.97 13.72
N TYR A 66 5.86 -3.36 13.80
CA TYR A 66 4.76 -2.44 14.11
C TYR A 66 4.78 -2.00 15.58
N LEU A 67 5.02 -2.92 16.51
CA LEU A 67 5.16 -2.60 17.93
C LEU A 67 6.37 -1.70 18.19
N ILE A 68 7.49 -1.97 17.52
CA ILE A 68 8.68 -1.10 17.60
C ILE A 68 8.34 0.29 17.07
N PHE A 69 7.65 0.38 15.93
CA PHE A 69 7.24 1.67 15.36
C PHE A 69 6.35 2.47 16.34
N LEU A 70 5.31 1.84 16.89
CA LEU A 70 4.41 2.41 17.90
C LEU A 70 5.18 2.98 19.10
N PHE A 71 6.06 2.16 19.68
CA PHE A 71 6.91 2.56 20.79
C PHE A 71 7.78 3.78 20.47
N ASN A 72 8.34 3.86 19.25
CA ASN A 72 9.18 5.00 18.84
C ASN A 72 8.39 6.31 18.65
N ILE A 73 7.11 6.23 18.31
CA ILE A 73 6.25 7.43 18.14
C ILE A 73 5.47 7.81 19.40
N GLY A 74 5.62 7.04 20.48
CA GLY A 74 4.96 7.30 21.76
C GLY A 74 3.48 6.91 21.80
N LEU A 75 3.07 5.95 20.96
CA LEU A 75 1.73 5.33 20.95
C LEU A 75 1.77 3.87 21.42
#